data_AF-A0A349QSU7-F1
#
_entry.id   AF-A0A349QSU7-F1
#
_cell.length_a   1.000
_cell.length_b   1.000
_cell.length_c   1.000
_cell.angle_alpha   90.00
_cell.angle_beta   90.00
_cell.angle_gamma   90.00
#
_symmetry.space_group_name_H-M   'P 1'
#
loop_
_entity.id
_entity.type
_entity.pdbx_description
1 polymer ?
#
loop_
_entity_poly.entity_id
_entity_poly.type
_entity_poly.pdbx_seq_one_letter_code
_entity_poly.pdbx_strand_id
1 'polypeptide(L)'
;MLFGDSEQKKKQKEQRSREKDWKGKLIGAGMEKGAAGELVKIMTEAQMSGESLQADYKTSREHLERAQRKIELLLDEMTEEPERDVKKNLDSLIVDLDHVYHICSIREDDPDYGSTVKCLKTASSELGMPDAKISSLMLRSELENIQAVLKDAAAWEAPDFFALAFYLIREEKDTLADMENGQRNQFLSDYLKENFTNRYADSIEAAGLKEDMDAFIRMIHAIHN
;
A
#
# COMPACT_ATOMS: atom_id res chain seq x y z
N MET A 1 -22.86 -6.46 16.12
CA MET A 1 -22.27 -5.19 15.61
C MET A 1 -22.11 -4.09 16.68
N LEU A 2 -22.26 -4.35 18.00
CA LEU A 2 -22.20 -3.29 19.04
C LEU A 2 -20.79 -3.02 19.64
N PHE A 3 -19.79 -3.87 19.34
CA PHE A 3 -18.45 -3.77 19.94
C PHE A 3 -17.45 -2.92 19.13
N GLY A 4 -17.57 -2.84 17.81
CA GLY A 4 -16.67 -2.01 16.99
C GLY A 4 -16.91 -0.50 17.18
N ASP A 5 -18.14 -0.12 17.54
CA ASP A 5 -18.57 1.26 17.65
C ASP A 5 -18.07 1.94 18.96
N SER A 6 -17.76 1.15 19.99
CA SER A 6 -17.19 1.64 21.25
C SER A 6 -15.66 1.79 21.17
N GLU A 7 -14.97 0.89 20.47
CA GLU A 7 -13.52 0.98 20.24
C GLU A 7 -13.15 2.14 19.31
N GLN A 8 -13.90 2.35 18.22
CA GLN A 8 -13.70 3.51 17.35
C GLN A 8 -13.91 4.83 18.10
N LYS A 9 -14.96 4.92 18.92
CA LYS A 9 -15.20 6.11 19.76
C LYS A 9 -14.08 6.34 20.78
N LYS A 10 -13.52 5.27 21.35
CA LYS A 10 -12.37 5.36 22.27
C LYS A 10 -11.13 5.89 21.56
N LYS A 11 -10.76 5.30 20.41
CA LYS A 11 -9.62 5.75 19.59
C LYS A 11 -9.75 7.23 19.20
N GLN A 12 -10.94 7.64 18.74
CA GLN A 12 -11.20 9.03 18.36
C GLN A 12 -11.07 10.00 19.54
N LYS A 13 -11.49 9.60 20.75
CA LYS A 13 -11.35 10.42 21.97
C LYS A 13 -9.89 10.56 22.38
N GLU A 14 -9.11 9.48 22.33
CA GLU A 14 -7.68 9.48 22.64
C GLU A 14 -6.90 10.34 21.65
N GLN A 15 -7.23 10.26 20.36
CA GLN A 15 -6.66 11.10 19.30
C GLN A 15 -6.93 12.59 19.57
N ARG A 16 -8.19 12.98 19.77
CA ARG A 16 -8.54 14.39 20.09
C ARG A 16 -7.86 14.91 21.36
N SER A 17 -7.72 14.05 22.37
CA SER A 17 -7.03 14.42 23.61
C SER A 17 -5.56 14.72 23.36
N ARG A 18 -4.89 13.87 22.58
CA ARG A 18 -3.48 14.03 22.18
C ARG A 18 -3.27 15.27 21.32
N GLU A 19 -4.14 15.50 20.33
CA GLU A 19 -4.09 16.72 19.50
C GLU A 19 -4.16 18.00 20.34
N LYS A 20 -5.07 18.01 21.33
CA LYS A 20 -5.22 19.16 22.23
C LYS A 20 -3.98 19.36 23.11
N ASP A 21 -3.40 18.28 23.62
CA ASP A 21 -2.18 18.32 24.44
C ASP A 21 -0.99 18.84 23.63
N TRP A 22 -0.72 18.24 22.47
CA TRP A 22 0.36 18.64 21.58
C TRP A 22 0.24 20.09 21.14
N LYS A 23 -0.95 20.51 20.70
CA LYS A 23 -1.21 21.90 20.33
C LYS A 23 -0.95 22.86 21.50
N GLY A 24 -1.36 22.48 22.72
CA GLY A 24 -1.12 23.26 23.92
C GLY A 24 0.37 23.42 24.24
N LYS A 25 1.14 22.32 24.18
CA LYS A 25 2.59 22.30 24.42
C LYS A 25 3.34 23.13 23.37
N LEU A 26 3.00 23.00 22.08
CA LEU A 26 3.60 23.77 21.00
C LEU A 26 3.37 25.28 21.16
N ILE A 27 2.14 25.69 21.49
CA ILE A 27 1.81 27.11 21.76
C ILE A 27 2.57 27.60 23.00
N GLY A 28 2.63 26.78 24.06
CA GLY A 28 3.39 27.09 25.27
C GLY A 28 4.89 27.29 25.03
N ALA A 29 5.44 26.62 24.02
CA ALA A 29 6.83 26.77 23.56
C ALA A 29 7.06 27.96 22.63
N GLY A 30 6.03 28.77 22.36
CA GLY A 30 6.14 29.97 21.54
C GLY A 30 5.79 29.79 20.06
N MET A 31 5.29 28.62 19.64
CA MET A 31 4.75 28.45 18.29
C MET A 31 3.44 29.24 18.13
N GLU A 32 3.28 29.89 16.97
CA GLU A 32 2.04 30.62 16.64
C GLU A 32 0.83 29.66 16.63
N LYS A 33 -0.32 30.12 17.13
CA LYS A 33 -1.50 29.26 17.37
C LYS A 33 -2.03 28.60 16.10
N GLY A 34 -2.01 29.31 14.97
CA GLY A 34 -2.32 28.80 13.65
C GLY A 34 -1.33 27.73 13.22
N ALA A 35 -0.03 28.03 13.26
CA ALA A 35 1.05 27.09 12.93
C ALA A 35 1.00 25.79 13.77
N ALA A 36 0.79 25.90 15.08
CA ALA A 36 0.64 24.74 15.97
C ALA A 36 -0.62 23.92 15.64
N GLY A 37 -1.70 24.60 15.26
CA GLY A 37 -2.92 23.94 14.79
C GLY A 37 -2.70 23.16 13.50
N GLU A 38 -2.01 23.78 12.54
CA GLU A 38 -1.73 23.18 11.24
C GLU A 38 -0.78 21.99 11.35
N LEU A 39 0.27 22.09 12.17
CA LEU A 39 1.19 20.98 12.42
C LEU A 39 0.46 19.75 12.97
N VAL A 40 -0.33 19.93 14.03
CA VAL A 40 -1.10 18.83 14.63
C VAL A 40 -2.08 18.23 13.63
N LYS A 41 -2.74 19.07 12.82
CA LYS A 41 -3.68 18.61 11.80
C LYS A 41 -2.99 17.74 10.75
N ILE A 42 -1.89 18.21 10.16
CA ILE A 42 -1.14 17.47 9.15
C ILE A 42 -0.64 16.13 9.70
N MET A 43 -0.14 16.11 10.95
CA MET A 43 0.30 14.86 11.59
C MET A 43 -0.83 13.84 11.73
N THR A 44 -2.00 14.29 12.20
CA THR A 44 -3.18 13.44 12.33
C THR A 44 -3.63 12.90 10.97
N GLU A 45 -3.71 13.76 9.96
CA GLU A 45 -4.13 13.36 8.61
C GLU A 45 -3.14 12.36 7.99
N ALA A 46 -1.83 12.63 8.11
CA ALA A 46 -0.78 11.73 7.62
C ALA A 46 -0.81 10.38 8.34
N GLN A 47 -1.06 10.36 9.66
CA GLN A 47 -1.20 9.11 10.39
C GLN A 47 -2.39 8.29 9.89
N MET A 48 -3.58 8.89 9.81
CA MET A 48 -4.79 8.16 9.39
C MET A 48 -4.67 7.67 7.94
N SER A 49 -4.14 8.51 7.06
CA SER A 49 -3.91 8.13 5.66
C SER A 49 -2.83 7.06 5.54
N GLY A 50 -1.75 7.14 6.34
CA GLY A 50 -0.69 6.12 6.37
C GLY A 50 -1.21 4.77 6.86
N GLU A 51 -2.03 4.74 7.91
CA GLU A 51 -2.69 3.52 8.40
C GLU A 51 -3.59 2.88 7.31
N SER A 52 -4.34 3.69 6.56
CA SER A 52 -5.16 3.21 5.44
C SER A 52 -4.29 2.63 4.31
N LEU A 53 -3.29 3.38 3.86
CA LEU A 53 -2.37 2.94 2.80
C LEU A 53 -1.67 1.64 3.17
N GLN A 54 -1.28 1.50 4.43
CA GLN A 54 -0.66 0.28 4.92
C GLN A 54 -1.63 -0.91 4.91
N ALA A 55 -2.88 -0.71 5.34
CA ALA A 55 -3.89 -1.75 5.32
C ALA A 55 -4.20 -2.22 3.88
N ASP A 56 -4.28 -1.27 2.95
CA ASP A 56 -4.49 -1.54 1.53
C ASP A 56 -3.28 -2.27 0.94
N TYR A 57 -2.06 -1.84 1.25
CA TYR A 57 -0.83 -2.54 0.84
C TYR A 57 -0.81 -3.98 1.35
N LYS A 58 -1.09 -4.19 2.64
CA LYS A 58 -1.12 -5.55 3.21
C LYS A 58 -2.14 -6.43 2.50
N THR A 59 -3.34 -5.91 2.24
CA THR A 59 -4.38 -6.62 1.51
C THR A 59 -3.91 -6.98 0.09
N SER A 60 -3.32 -6.03 -0.62
CA SER A 60 -2.70 -6.23 -1.94
C SER A 60 -1.61 -7.33 -1.90
N ARG A 61 -0.74 -7.33 -0.89
CA ARG A 61 0.31 -8.34 -0.69
C ARG A 61 -0.26 -9.73 -0.44
N GLU A 62 -1.31 -9.85 0.36
CA GLU A 62 -1.99 -11.14 0.60
C GLU A 62 -2.64 -11.70 -0.67
N HIS A 63 -3.17 -10.84 -1.54
CA HIS A 63 -3.65 -11.26 -2.87
C HIS A 63 -2.50 -11.65 -3.80
N LEU A 64 -1.40 -10.89 -3.80
CA LEU A 64 -0.20 -11.21 -4.58
C LEU A 64 0.36 -12.59 -4.22
N GLU A 65 0.53 -12.89 -2.93
CA GLU A 65 1.02 -14.20 -2.47
C GLU A 65 0.07 -15.35 -2.84
N ARG A 66 -1.25 -15.12 -2.75
CA ARG A 66 -2.24 -16.11 -3.18
C ARG A 66 -2.17 -16.35 -4.69
N ALA A 67 -2.04 -15.28 -5.47
CA ALA A 67 -1.91 -15.36 -6.92
C ALA A 67 -0.65 -16.15 -7.32
N GLN A 68 0.50 -15.87 -6.70
CA GLN A 68 1.75 -16.61 -6.95
C GLN A 68 1.58 -18.13 -6.75
N ARG A 69 1.02 -18.53 -5.59
CA ARG A 69 0.76 -19.95 -5.29
C ARG A 69 -0.20 -20.59 -6.31
N LYS A 70 -1.25 -19.87 -6.72
CA LYS A 70 -2.21 -20.37 -7.72
C LYS A 70 -1.58 -20.52 -9.11
N ILE A 71 -0.68 -19.62 -9.48
CA ILE A 71 0.05 -19.71 -10.75
C ILE A 71 0.98 -20.91 -10.76
N GLU A 72 1.70 -21.16 -9.66
CA GLU A 72 2.56 -22.36 -9.53
C GLU A 72 1.75 -23.64 -9.71
N LEU A 73 0.62 -23.77 -9.02
CA LEU A 73 -0.29 -24.92 -9.17
C LEU A 73 -0.80 -25.05 -10.61
N LEU A 74 -1.25 -23.96 -11.23
CA LEU A 74 -1.71 -23.98 -12.63
C LEU A 74 -0.60 -24.44 -13.59
N LEU A 75 0.62 -23.93 -13.43
CA LEU A 75 1.75 -24.28 -14.30
C LEU A 75 2.17 -25.76 -14.19
N ASP A 76 1.97 -26.37 -13.03
CA ASP A 76 2.23 -27.79 -12.76
C ASP A 76 1.08 -28.69 -13.27
N GLU A 77 -0.18 -28.29 -13.06
CA GLU A 77 -1.37 -29.11 -13.30
C GLU A 77 -1.93 -29.04 -14.73
N MET A 78 -1.59 -27.98 -15.50
CA MET A 78 -2.23 -27.66 -16.79
C MET A 78 -2.13 -28.74 -17.89
N THR A 79 -1.22 -29.71 -17.76
CA THR A 79 -1.11 -30.84 -18.71
C THR A 79 -1.82 -32.11 -18.25
N GLU A 80 -2.22 -32.18 -16.98
CA GLU A 80 -2.71 -33.41 -16.34
C GLU A 80 -4.18 -33.31 -15.91
N GLU A 81 -4.66 -32.11 -15.57
CA GLU A 81 -6.02 -31.89 -15.06
C GLU A 81 -7.07 -31.70 -16.18
N PRO A 82 -8.35 -32.05 -15.92
CA PRO A 82 -9.45 -31.75 -16.82
C PRO A 82 -9.61 -30.24 -17.03
N GLU A 83 -9.94 -29.84 -18.26
CA GLU A 83 -10.07 -28.42 -18.66
C GLU A 83 -11.02 -27.59 -17.77
N ARG A 84 -12.11 -28.20 -17.28
CA ARG A 84 -13.05 -27.54 -16.36
C ARG A 84 -12.40 -27.13 -15.04
N ASP A 85 -11.44 -27.91 -14.56
CA ASP A 85 -10.77 -27.74 -13.28
C ASP A 85 -9.67 -26.67 -13.45
N VAL A 86 -8.96 -26.69 -14.60
CA VAL A 86 -8.08 -25.59 -15.04
C VAL A 86 -8.83 -24.26 -15.13
N LYS A 87 -10.02 -24.24 -15.74
CA LYS A 87 -10.85 -23.03 -15.84
C LYS A 87 -11.19 -22.45 -14.47
N LYS A 88 -11.62 -23.30 -13.55
CA LYS A 88 -11.99 -22.90 -12.18
C LYS A 88 -10.80 -22.30 -11.43
N ASN A 89 -9.61 -22.90 -11.57
CA ASN A 89 -8.39 -22.40 -10.96
C ASN A 89 -7.95 -21.07 -11.58
N LEU A 90 -8.10 -20.90 -12.90
CA LEU A 90 -7.82 -19.65 -13.61
C LEU A 90 -8.79 -18.52 -13.21
N ASP A 91 -10.09 -18.80 -13.14
CA ASP A 91 -11.11 -17.84 -12.65
C ASP A 91 -10.79 -17.39 -11.21
N SER A 92 -10.36 -18.34 -10.36
CA SER A 92 -9.96 -18.03 -8.98
C SER A 92 -8.67 -17.20 -8.91
N LEU A 93 -7.71 -17.43 -9.81
CA LEU A 93 -6.49 -16.64 -9.93
C LEU A 93 -6.82 -15.20 -10.35
N ILE A 94 -7.68 -15.02 -11.35
CA ILE A 94 -8.08 -13.69 -11.86
C ILE A 94 -8.66 -12.81 -10.74
N VAL A 95 -9.45 -13.39 -9.82
CA VAL A 95 -9.95 -12.65 -8.66
C VAL A 95 -8.83 -12.08 -7.81
N ASP A 96 -7.76 -12.84 -7.54
CA ASP A 96 -6.62 -12.30 -6.79
C ASP A 96 -5.85 -11.25 -7.60
N LEU A 97 -5.64 -11.50 -8.91
CA LEU A 97 -4.97 -10.56 -9.81
C LEU A 97 -5.68 -9.19 -9.90
N ASP A 98 -7.00 -9.16 -9.72
CA ASP A 98 -7.77 -7.91 -9.69
C ASP A 98 -7.59 -7.08 -8.40
N HIS A 99 -6.99 -7.67 -7.36
CA HIS A 99 -6.83 -7.05 -6.04
C HIS A 99 -5.37 -6.86 -5.62
N VAL A 100 -4.39 -7.14 -6.48
CA VAL A 100 -2.96 -6.93 -6.15
C VAL A 100 -2.53 -5.47 -6.22
N TYR A 101 -3.39 -4.57 -6.70
CA TYR A 101 -2.99 -3.19 -6.97
C TYR A 101 -2.65 -2.40 -5.69
N HIS A 102 -1.54 -1.68 -5.73
CA HIS A 102 -1.18 -0.67 -4.74
C HIS A 102 -0.14 0.29 -5.34
N ILE A 103 -0.19 1.59 -4.99
CA ILE A 103 0.76 2.63 -5.50
C ILE A 103 2.24 2.27 -5.24
N CYS A 104 2.50 1.49 -4.19
CA CYS A 104 3.82 1.01 -3.80
C CYS A 104 4.12 -0.47 -4.11
N SER A 105 3.28 -1.06 -4.96
CA SER A 105 3.43 -2.40 -5.51
C SER A 105 3.05 -2.31 -7.00
N ILE A 106 2.28 -3.27 -7.51
CA ILE A 106 1.74 -3.25 -8.86
C ILE A 106 0.72 -2.10 -8.98
N ARG A 107 0.92 -1.20 -9.93
CA ARG A 107 0.04 -0.04 -10.11
C ARG A 107 -1.12 -0.38 -11.04
N GLU A 108 -2.25 0.31 -10.87
CA GLU A 108 -3.43 0.14 -11.73
C GLU A 108 -3.17 0.56 -13.19
N ASP A 109 -2.24 1.48 -13.40
CA ASP A 109 -1.84 2.00 -14.70
C ASP A 109 -0.63 1.25 -15.31
N ASP A 110 -0.16 0.18 -14.66
CA ASP A 110 0.93 -0.65 -15.18
C ASP A 110 0.52 -1.35 -16.49
N PRO A 111 1.10 -0.97 -17.64
CA PRO A 111 0.65 -1.46 -18.93
C PRO A 111 0.98 -2.94 -19.14
N ASP A 112 2.12 -3.41 -18.61
CA ASP A 112 2.61 -4.77 -18.78
C ASP A 112 1.77 -5.74 -17.95
N TYR A 113 1.48 -5.38 -16.70
CA TYR A 113 0.56 -6.12 -15.85
C TYR A 113 -0.86 -6.13 -16.42
N GLY A 114 -1.39 -4.95 -16.76
CA GLY A 114 -2.76 -4.80 -17.26
C GLY A 114 -3.01 -5.58 -18.56
N SER A 115 -2.04 -5.58 -19.48
CA SER A 115 -2.12 -6.37 -20.72
C SER A 115 -2.16 -7.87 -20.44
N THR A 116 -1.26 -8.36 -19.58
CA THR A 116 -1.17 -9.79 -19.22
C THR A 116 -2.45 -10.28 -18.54
N VAL A 117 -2.97 -9.54 -17.57
CA VAL A 117 -4.24 -9.88 -16.88
C VAL A 117 -5.41 -9.91 -17.87
N LYS A 118 -5.45 -8.99 -18.83
CA LYS A 118 -6.48 -8.97 -19.87
C LYS A 118 -6.41 -10.22 -20.74
N CYS A 119 -5.22 -10.65 -21.15
CA CYS A 119 -5.02 -11.90 -21.89
C CYS A 119 -5.53 -13.10 -21.07
N LEU A 120 -5.19 -13.19 -19.78
CA LEU A 120 -5.67 -14.27 -18.90
C LEU A 120 -7.19 -14.29 -18.75
N LYS A 121 -7.84 -13.11 -18.65
CA LYS A 121 -9.31 -12.99 -18.61
C LYS A 121 -9.96 -13.48 -19.91
N THR A 122 -9.38 -13.14 -21.06
CA THR A 122 -9.83 -13.69 -22.35
C THR A 122 -9.64 -15.20 -22.39
N ALA A 123 -8.50 -15.71 -21.92
CA ALA A 123 -8.21 -17.14 -21.92
C ALA A 123 -9.23 -17.91 -21.07
N SER A 124 -9.54 -17.41 -19.87
CA SER A 124 -10.53 -18.03 -18.99
C SER A 124 -11.94 -18.02 -19.58
N SER A 125 -12.29 -16.97 -20.32
CA SER A 125 -13.59 -16.83 -20.96
C SER A 125 -13.77 -17.74 -22.16
N GLU A 126 -12.69 -17.98 -22.92
CA GLU A 126 -12.69 -18.79 -24.15
C GLU A 126 -12.31 -20.27 -23.91
N LEU A 127 -11.84 -20.63 -22.71
CA LEU A 127 -11.38 -21.99 -22.42
C LEU A 127 -12.51 -23.01 -22.65
N GLY A 128 -12.24 -23.99 -23.51
CA GLY A 128 -13.21 -25.02 -23.92
C GLY A 128 -14.12 -24.66 -25.09
N MET A 129 -13.97 -23.46 -25.66
CA MET A 129 -14.69 -23.07 -26.87
C MET A 129 -13.97 -23.60 -28.14
N PRO A 130 -14.71 -24.06 -29.16
CA PRO A 130 -14.12 -24.57 -30.40
C PRO A 130 -13.27 -23.53 -31.17
N ASP A 131 -13.52 -22.24 -30.94
CA ASP A 131 -12.90 -21.08 -31.58
C ASP A 131 -12.00 -20.27 -30.64
N ALA A 132 -11.55 -20.89 -29.53
CA ALA A 132 -10.66 -20.24 -28.58
C ALA A 132 -9.41 -19.67 -29.27
N LYS A 133 -9.15 -18.38 -29.05
CA LYS A 133 -8.02 -17.67 -29.67
C LYS A 133 -6.71 -17.91 -28.90
N ILE A 134 -6.82 -18.36 -27.66
CA ILE A 134 -5.68 -18.57 -26.77
C ILE A 134 -5.41 -20.07 -26.68
N SER A 135 -4.28 -20.48 -27.24
CA SER A 135 -3.78 -21.85 -27.10
C SER A 135 -3.29 -22.12 -25.68
N SER A 136 -3.19 -23.39 -25.29
CA SER A 136 -2.61 -23.79 -24.00
C SER A 136 -1.17 -23.29 -23.83
N LEU A 137 -0.39 -23.25 -24.92
CA LEU A 137 0.96 -22.68 -24.93
C LEU A 137 0.95 -21.18 -24.64
N MET A 138 0.02 -20.43 -25.24
CA MET A 138 -0.13 -19.00 -24.96
C MET A 138 -0.56 -18.77 -23.52
N LEU A 139 -1.55 -19.52 -23.00
CA LEU A 139 -1.97 -19.43 -21.60
C LEU A 139 -0.80 -19.68 -20.64
N ARG A 140 0.01 -20.72 -20.90
CA ARG A 140 1.21 -21.00 -20.11
C ARG A 140 2.19 -19.82 -20.14
N SER A 141 2.46 -19.25 -21.31
CA SER A 141 3.34 -18.09 -21.44
C SER A 141 2.83 -16.89 -20.65
N GLU A 142 1.52 -16.60 -20.67
CA GLU A 142 0.95 -15.49 -19.89
C GLU A 142 1.01 -15.74 -18.38
N LEU A 143 0.87 -17.00 -17.94
CA LEU A 143 1.06 -17.38 -16.55
C LEU A 143 2.52 -17.21 -16.10
N GLU A 144 3.49 -17.57 -16.94
CA GLU A 144 4.92 -17.35 -16.67
C GLU A 144 5.26 -15.85 -16.63
N ASN A 145 4.70 -15.06 -17.57
CA ASN A 145 4.85 -13.60 -17.60
C ASN A 145 4.34 -12.95 -16.31
N ILE A 146 3.10 -13.25 -15.92
CA ILE A 146 2.52 -12.65 -14.71
C ILE A 146 3.28 -13.13 -13.47
N GLN A 147 3.74 -14.39 -13.42
CA GLN A 147 4.53 -14.89 -12.31
C GLN A 147 5.82 -14.08 -12.11
N ALA A 148 6.51 -13.72 -13.20
CA ALA A 148 7.71 -12.90 -13.15
C ALA A 148 7.43 -11.51 -12.57
N VAL A 149 6.36 -10.85 -13.04
CA VAL A 149 5.94 -9.53 -12.52
C VAL A 149 5.59 -9.61 -11.03
N LEU A 150 4.81 -10.63 -10.62
CA LEU A 150 4.46 -10.81 -9.21
C LEU A 150 5.70 -11.10 -8.35
N LYS A 151 6.67 -11.88 -8.83
CA LYS A 151 7.92 -12.20 -8.10
C LYS A 151 8.80 -10.97 -7.92
N ASP A 152 8.89 -10.12 -8.95
CA ASP A 152 9.62 -8.86 -8.82
C ASP A 152 8.93 -7.93 -7.82
N ALA A 153 7.61 -7.75 -7.95
CA ALA A 153 6.83 -6.97 -7.00
C ALA A 153 6.93 -7.52 -5.56
N ALA A 154 6.99 -8.84 -5.40
CA ALA A 154 7.18 -9.50 -4.11
C ALA A 154 8.49 -9.11 -3.42
N ALA A 155 9.54 -8.84 -4.19
CA ALA A 155 10.86 -8.52 -3.67
C ALA A 155 11.03 -7.06 -3.23
N TRP A 156 10.09 -6.17 -3.59
CA TRP A 156 10.19 -4.76 -3.24
C TRP A 156 9.92 -4.51 -1.75
N GLU A 157 10.75 -3.66 -1.16
CA GLU A 157 10.57 -3.21 0.23
C GLU A 157 9.37 -2.27 0.36
N ALA A 158 8.60 -2.47 1.42
CA ALA A 158 7.51 -1.57 1.76
C ALA A 158 8.03 -0.14 2.02
N PRO A 159 7.29 0.89 1.59
CA PRO A 159 7.63 2.27 1.92
C PRO A 159 7.39 2.53 3.41
N ASP A 160 7.95 3.62 3.91
CA ASP A 160 7.42 4.28 5.10
C ASP A 160 6.05 4.89 4.75
N PHE A 161 4.98 4.27 5.22
CA PHE A 161 3.61 4.70 4.92
C PHE A 161 3.26 6.07 5.52
N PHE A 162 3.92 6.48 6.60
CA PHE A 162 3.73 7.83 7.13
C PHE A 162 4.37 8.86 6.21
N ALA A 163 5.61 8.61 5.78
CA ALA A 163 6.29 9.48 4.83
C ALA A 163 5.51 9.60 3.51
N LEU A 164 4.98 8.48 3.00
CA LEU A 164 4.12 8.44 1.83
C LEU A 164 2.84 9.27 2.02
N ALA A 165 2.12 9.04 3.11
CA ALA A 165 0.90 9.79 3.41
C ALA A 165 1.16 11.29 3.57
N PHE A 166 2.23 11.65 4.29
CA PHE A 166 2.65 13.03 4.47
C PHE A 166 2.96 13.71 3.14
N TYR A 167 3.62 13.00 2.21
CA TYR A 167 3.86 13.49 0.86
C TYR A 167 2.54 13.70 0.10
N LEU A 168 1.67 12.68 0.04
CA LEU A 168 0.43 12.71 -0.74
C LEU A 168 -0.60 13.74 -0.24
N ILE A 169 -0.52 14.17 1.03
CA ILE A 169 -1.36 15.25 1.56
C ILE A 169 -0.94 16.61 1.00
N ARG A 170 0.33 16.77 0.60
CA ARG A 170 0.94 18.06 0.27
C ARG A 170 1.30 18.21 -1.20
N GLU A 171 1.56 17.10 -1.87
CA GLU A 171 2.10 17.04 -3.23
C GLU A 171 1.26 16.15 -4.13
N GLU A 172 1.48 16.24 -5.45
CA GLU A 172 0.78 15.43 -6.44
C GLU A 172 1.38 14.02 -6.59
N LYS A 173 0.50 13.02 -6.79
CA LYS A 173 0.84 11.59 -6.87
C LYS A 173 1.77 11.27 -8.06
N ASP A 174 1.67 12.01 -9.15
CA ASP A 174 2.31 11.67 -10.42
C ASP A 174 3.85 11.69 -10.33
N THR A 175 4.41 12.53 -9.46
CA THR A 175 5.87 12.58 -9.23
C THR A 175 6.45 11.25 -8.74
N LEU A 176 5.67 10.45 -8.00
CA LEU A 176 6.12 9.16 -7.49
C LEU A 176 6.00 8.03 -8.52
N ALA A 177 5.18 8.22 -9.56
CA ALA A 177 4.84 7.21 -10.55
C ALA A 177 6.04 6.83 -11.44
N ASP A 178 6.97 7.76 -11.64
CA ASP A 178 8.15 7.56 -12.48
C ASP A 178 9.38 7.04 -11.71
N MET A 179 9.28 6.88 -10.39
CA MET A 179 10.39 6.45 -9.55
C MET A 179 10.38 4.94 -9.31
N GLU A 180 11.55 4.30 -9.42
CA GLU A 180 11.73 2.92 -8.94
C GLU A 180 11.47 2.83 -7.43
N ASN A 181 10.98 1.68 -6.94
CA ASN A 181 10.55 1.52 -5.54
C ASN A 181 11.62 1.91 -4.52
N GLY A 182 12.87 1.48 -4.71
CA GLY A 182 13.97 1.82 -3.80
C GLY A 182 14.28 3.32 -3.80
N GLN A 183 14.34 3.95 -4.97
CA GLN A 183 14.54 5.39 -5.12
C GLN A 183 13.38 6.17 -4.47
N ARG A 184 12.14 5.75 -4.70
CA ARG A 184 10.95 6.36 -4.13
C ARG A 184 10.97 6.30 -2.60
N ASN A 185 11.31 5.15 -2.02
CA ASN A 185 11.36 5.00 -0.56
C ASN A 185 12.41 5.93 0.06
N GLN A 186 13.59 6.05 -0.58
CA GLN A 186 14.62 7.01 -0.16
C GLN A 186 14.14 8.46 -0.29
N PHE A 187 13.55 8.81 -1.43
CA PHE A 187 12.98 10.14 -1.68
C PHE A 187 11.93 10.54 -0.63
N LEU A 188 11.00 9.64 -0.31
CA LEU A 188 9.97 9.90 0.71
C LEU A 188 10.58 10.11 2.09
N SER A 189 11.61 9.31 2.46
CA SER A 189 12.33 9.48 3.72
C SER A 189 13.01 10.84 3.81
N ASP A 190 13.71 11.24 2.74
CA ASP A 190 14.38 12.54 2.67
C ASP A 190 13.38 13.70 2.69
N TYR A 191 12.28 13.58 1.93
CA TYR A 191 11.20 14.58 1.92
C TYR A 191 10.59 14.76 3.31
N LEU A 192 10.27 13.66 4.01
CA LEU A 192 9.72 13.72 5.36
C LEU A 192 10.73 14.38 6.32
N LYS A 193 12.00 13.99 6.23
CA LYS A 193 13.06 14.57 7.07
C LYS A 193 13.18 16.08 6.88
N GLU A 194 13.20 16.55 5.64
CA GLU A 194 13.35 17.98 5.34
C GLU A 194 12.10 18.78 5.69
N ASN A 195 10.92 18.27 5.33
CA ASN A 195 9.66 19.02 5.41
C ASN A 195 8.92 18.87 6.74
N PHE A 196 9.30 17.88 7.55
CA PHE A 196 8.72 17.64 8.85
C PHE A 196 9.78 17.65 9.96
N THR A 197 10.68 16.67 9.97
CA THR A 197 11.59 16.46 11.12
C THR A 197 12.48 17.66 11.36
N ASN A 198 13.22 18.11 10.35
CA ASN A 198 14.13 19.26 10.47
C ASN A 198 13.36 20.57 10.65
N ARG A 199 12.23 20.72 9.94
CA ARG A 199 11.43 21.94 9.97
C ARG A 199 10.84 22.23 11.36
N TYR A 200 10.42 21.19 12.08
CA TYR A 200 9.73 21.33 13.36
C TYR A 200 10.57 20.89 14.57
N ALA A 201 11.82 20.43 14.36
CA ALA A 201 12.71 19.92 15.41
C ALA A 201 12.80 20.85 16.63
N ASP A 202 13.19 22.11 16.42
CA ASP A 202 13.37 23.08 17.50
C ASP A 202 12.07 23.34 18.27
N SER A 203 10.95 23.38 17.56
CA SER A 203 9.63 23.63 18.17
C SER A 203 9.14 22.41 18.96
N ILE A 204 9.38 21.20 18.45
CA ILE A 204 9.06 19.94 19.13
C ILE A 204 9.93 19.78 20.37
N GLU A 205 11.22 20.09 20.28
CA GLU A 205 12.16 20.03 21.40
C GLU A 205 11.83 21.06 22.47
N ALA A 206 11.58 22.32 22.09
CA ALA A 206 11.17 23.38 23.02
C ALA A 206 9.82 23.08 23.70
N ALA A 207 8.92 22.36 23.02
CA ALA A 207 7.65 21.89 23.58
C ALA A 207 7.77 20.65 24.48
N GLY A 208 8.97 20.09 24.63
CA GLY A 208 9.17 18.84 25.38
C GLY A 208 8.46 17.64 24.75
N LEU A 209 8.18 17.69 23.45
CA LEU A 209 7.41 16.68 22.71
C LEU A 209 8.29 15.63 22.04
N LYS A 210 9.61 15.73 22.14
CA LYS A 210 10.56 14.85 21.43
C LYS A 210 10.29 13.36 21.68
N GLU A 211 10.13 12.96 22.94
CA GLU A 211 9.85 11.56 23.30
C GLU A 211 8.45 11.11 22.83
N ASP A 212 7.44 11.96 22.97
CA ASP A 212 6.06 11.71 22.52
C ASP A 212 6.02 11.51 20.99
N MET A 213 6.76 12.35 20.25
CA MET A 213 6.85 12.31 18.79
C MET A 213 7.69 11.14 18.30
N ASP A 214 8.80 10.82 18.97
CA ASP A 214 9.58 9.63 18.65
C ASP A 214 8.78 8.36 18.92
N ALA A 215 8.01 8.31 20.01
CA ALA A 215 7.10 7.20 20.29
C ALA A 215 5.98 7.11 19.25
N PHE A 216 5.46 8.25 18.79
CA PHE A 216 4.46 8.32 17.73
C PHE A 216 5.00 7.82 16.40
N ILE A 217 6.14 8.35 15.95
CA ILE A 217 6.82 7.93 14.73
C ILE A 217 7.17 6.44 14.82
N ARG A 218 7.72 5.98 15.95
CA ARG A 218 7.97 4.55 16.18
C ARG A 218 6.70 3.73 16.16
N MET A 219 5.58 4.20 16.71
CA MET A 219 4.30 3.46 16.65
C MET A 219 3.86 3.28 15.19
N ILE A 220 4.00 4.31 14.37
CA ILE A 220 3.63 4.24 12.95
C ILE A 220 4.63 3.38 12.17
N HIS A 221 5.92 3.47 12.50
CA HIS A 221 7.00 2.66 11.92
C HIS A 221 7.07 1.23 12.50
N ALA A 222 6.42 0.92 13.62
CA ALA A 222 6.45 -0.41 14.25
C ALA A 222 5.31 -1.31 13.81
N ILE A 223 4.39 -0.83 12.97
CA ILE A 223 3.46 -1.70 12.23
C ILE A 223 4.23 -2.48 11.12
N HIS A 224 5.56 -2.43 11.10
CA HIS A 224 6.44 -2.97 10.07
C HIS A 224 7.03 -4.36 10.39
N ASN A 225 6.41 -5.15 11.29
CA ASN A 225 6.69 -6.59 11.42
C ASN A 225 5.40 -7.39 11.69
#